data_AF-A0A1V5D266-F1
#
_entry.id   AF-A0A1V5D266-F1
#
_cell.length_a   1.000
_cell.length_b   1.000
_cell.length_c   1.000
_cell.angle_alpha   90.00
_cell.angle_beta   90.00
_cell.angle_gamma   90.00
#
_symmetry.space_group_name_H-M   'P 1'
#
loop_
_entity.id
_entity.type
_entity.pdbx_description
1 polymer ?
#
loop_
_entity_poly.entity_id
_entity_poly.type
_entity_poly.pdbx_seq_one_letter_code
_entity_poly.pdbx_strand_id
1 'polypeptide(L)'
;MNKRANKKAFFICVLIGLMYVSVAMKLPDRFTIGRTSETGNAVPTGMSVSIPKPAPVNIPAPANTPKTGQVIEPSYFVAIPIVCFAIRKGLIEKEGLVFIRKDAQDNAYCKKPMDILQDRDEEGLKSIAKIIGKKQLIAFFKKEGAALREELDPQDVILGKGYVIEEDIILSMYNRNVPEDYNKLFPYIIHTTEIRREGDRFAFRHVSDTVKTYSDNNQNEWTMPSLVNLPMKAALEKLATRTSKIKIYGSGLVTEQQPKAFEKVKGETECIIRGRPYR
;
A
#
# COMPACT_ATOMS: atom_id res chain seq x y z
N MET A 1 -23.05 -27.73 45.78
CA MET A 1 -22.86 -27.76 44.31
C MET A 1 -23.61 -26.60 43.66
N ASN A 2 -22.91 -25.73 42.93
CA ASN A 2 -23.49 -24.53 42.33
C ASN A 2 -24.25 -24.88 41.03
N LYS A 3 -25.59 -24.94 41.10
CA LYS A 3 -26.47 -25.36 39.99
C LYS A 3 -26.26 -24.54 38.70
N ARG A 4 -25.72 -23.33 38.79
CA ARG A 4 -25.48 -22.44 37.65
C ARG A 4 -24.21 -22.81 36.87
N ALA A 5 -23.19 -23.33 37.55
CA ALA A 5 -21.95 -23.78 36.91
C ALA A 5 -22.16 -25.09 36.14
N ASN A 6 -22.93 -26.02 36.71
CA ASN A 6 -23.22 -27.31 36.06
C ASN A 6 -24.04 -27.14 34.77
N LYS A 7 -24.95 -26.16 34.72
CA LYS A 7 -25.68 -25.83 33.47
C LYS A 7 -24.75 -25.33 32.37
N LYS A 8 -23.79 -24.46 32.69
CA LYS A 8 -22.81 -23.95 31.72
C LYS A 8 -21.89 -25.06 31.20
N ALA A 9 -21.41 -25.93 32.09
CA ALA A 9 -20.58 -27.07 31.70
C ALA A 9 -21.33 -28.05 30.77
N PHE A 10 -22.62 -28.30 31.04
CA PHE A 10 -23.44 -29.15 30.19
C PHE A 10 -23.58 -28.60 28.76
N PHE A 11 -23.87 -27.30 28.60
CA PHE A 11 -23.99 -26.68 27.27
C PHE A 11 -22.68 -26.74 26.48
N ILE A 12 -21.55 -26.52 27.13
CA ILE A 12 -20.23 -26.60 26.47
C ILE A 12 -19.96 -28.04 26.00
N CYS A 13 -20.28 -29.03 26.84
CA CYS A 13 -20.07 -30.44 26.50
C CYS A 13 -20.96 -30.90 25.33
N VAL A 14 -22.21 -30.43 25.28
CA VAL A 14 -23.14 -30.71 24.17
C VAL A 14 -22.69 -30.08 22.86
N LEU A 15 -22.19 -28.83 22.88
CA LEU A 15 -21.69 -28.16 21.67
C LEU A 15 -20.45 -28.85 21.10
N ILE A 16 -19.52 -29.25 21.97
CA ILE A 16 -18.34 -30.03 21.56
C ILE A 16 -18.78 -31.38 20.99
N GLY A 17 -19.73 -32.07 21.62
CA GLY A 17 -20.30 -33.32 21.11
C GLY A 17 -20.91 -33.17 19.72
N LEU A 18 -21.72 -32.12 19.49
CA LEU A 18 -22.32 -31.83 18.18
C LEU A 18 -21.28 -31.52 17.10
N MET A 19 -20.21 -30.80 17.44
CA MET A 19 -19.11 -30.53 16.52
C MET A 19 -18.42 -31.84 16.08
N TYR A 20 -18.15 -32.76 17.01
CA TYR A 20 -17.55 -34.06 16.69
C TYR A 20 -18.47 -34.95 15.85
N VAL A 21 -19.78 -34.96 16.13
CA VAL A 21 -20.77 -35.68 15.30
C VAL A 21 -20.82 -35.09 13.89
N SER A 22 -20.72 -33.77 13.74
CA SER A 22 -20.73 -33.10 12.43
C SER A 22 -19.50 -33.46 11.58
N VAL A 23 -18.34 -33.62 12.22
CA VAL A 23 -17.10 -34.09 11.56
C VAL A 23 -17.20 -35.57 11.20
N ALA A 24 -17.75 -36.41 12.07
CA ALA A 24 -17.91 -37.84 11.83
C ALA A 24 -18.94 -38.15 10.72
N MET A 25 -19.99 -37.33 10.59
CA MET A 25 -21.07 -37.52 9.62
C MET A 25 -20.74 -37.07 8.18
N LYS A 26 -19.54 -36.53 7.90
CA LYS A 26 -19.13 -36.05 6.55
C LYS A 26 -20.27 -35.36 5.77
N LEU A 27 -21.00 -34.47 6.44
CA LEU A 27 -22.08 -33.69 5.84
C LEU A 27 -21.67 -32.64 4.77
N PRO A 28 -20.39 -32.26 4.53
CA PRO A 28 -20.11 -31.29 3.47
C PRO A 28 -20.18 -31.87 2.04
N ASP A 29 -20.19 -33.20 1.86
CA ASP A 29 -19.99 -33.82 0.54
C ASP A 29 -21.30 -34.21 -0.19
N ARG A 30 -22.48 -33.80 0.29
CA ARG A 30 -23.78 -34.26 -0.26
C ARG A 30 -24.76 -33.17 -0.72
N PHE A 31 -24.33 -31.91 -0.82
CA PHE A 31 -25.14 -30.86 -1.46
C PHE A 31 -24.59 -30.47 -2.83
N THR A 32 -24.65 -31.42 -3.78
CA THR A 32 -24.54 -31.13 -5.21
C THR A 32 -25.91 -30.71 -5.73
N ILE A 33 -26.10 -29.39 -5.93
CA ILE A 33 -27.21 -28.86 -6.73
C ILE A 33 -26.94 -29.24 -8.20
N GLY A 34 -27.66 -30.25 -8.67
CA GLY A 34 -27.71 -30.62 -10.08
C GLY A 34 -28.56 -29.62 -10.87
N ARG A 35 -27.95 -28.91 -11.82
CA ARG A 35 -28.67 -28.25 -12.91
C ARG A 35 -28.88 -29.27 -14.02
N THR A 36 -30.13 -29.68 -14.20
CA THR A 36 -30.60 -30.45 -15.34
C THR A 36 -30.83 -29.52 -16.53
N SER A 37 -30.17 -29.79 -17.66
CA SER A 37 -30.71 -29.49 -18.99
C SER A 37 -30.13 -30.48 -19.99
N GLU A 38 -30.91 -31.51 -20.28
CA GLU A 38 -30.78 -32.36 -21.47
C GLU A 38 -31.18 -31.57 -22.72
N THR A 39 -30.32 -31.59 -23.73
CA THR A 39 -30.57 -31.64 -25.18
C THR A 39 -29.18 -31.57 -25.82
N GLY A 40 -28.71 -32.41 -26.74
CA GLY A 40 -29.32 -33.38 -27.63
C GLY A 40 -28.43 -33.40 -28.88
N ASN A 41 -27.62 -34.45 -29.03
CA ASN A 41 -27.02 -35.01 -30.25
C ASN A 41 -26.23 -34.16 -31.27
N ALA A 42 -25.04 -34.70 -31.57
CA ALA A 42 -24.50 -35.03 -32.90
C ALA A 42 -23.42 -34.14 -33.56
N VAL A 43 -22.22 -34.73 -33.54
CA VAL A 43 -21.22 -34.92 -34.63
C VAL A 43 -20.34 -33.73 -35.06
N PRO A 44 -18.99 -33.91 -35.05
CA PRO A 44 -18.02 -32.94 -35.54
C PRO A 44 -17.68 -33.17 -37.02
N THR A 45 -17.64 -32.09 -37.81
CA THR A 45 -17.04 -32.13 -39.15
C THR A 45 -16.07 -30.98 -39.27
N GLY A 46 -14.78 -31.30 -39.26
CA GLY A 46 -13.74 -30.38 -39.70
C GLY A 46 -13.77 -30.25 -41.22
N MET A 47 -13.53 -29.05 -41.72
CA MET A 47 -12.80 -28.85 -42.97
C MET A 47 -12.22 -27.44 -43.02
N SER A 48 -10.94 -27.44 -43.36
CA SER A 48 -10.06 -26.31 -43.65
C SER A 48 -10.49 -25.60 -44.94
N VAL A 49 -10.16 -24.31 -45.05
CA VAL A 49 -9.37 -23.71 -46.16
C VAL A 49 -9.78 -22.25 -46.47
N SER A 50 -8.73 -21.42 -46.47
CA SER A 50 -8.45 -20.19 -47.25
C SER A 50 -9.16 -18.86 -46.97
N ILE A 51 -8.31 -17.95 -46.52
CA ILE A 51 -8.30 -16.49 -46.71
C ILE A 51 -8.33 -16.12 -48.20
N PRO A 52 -9.01 -15.02 -48.57
CA PRO A 52 -8.41 -14.02 -49.46
C PRO A 52 -8.32 -12.61 -48.83
N LYS A 53 -7.20 -11.95 -49.12
CA LYS A 53 -6.73 -10.61 -48.74
C LYS A 53 -7.50 -9.49 -49.49
N PRO A 54 -7.55 -8.23 -49.01
CA PRO A 54 -8.72 -7.34 -49.11
C PRO A 54 -8.64 -6.27 -50.20
N ALA A 55 -9.79 -5.62 -50.46
CA ALA A 55 -9.88 -4.30 -51.10
C ALA A 55 -10.85 -3.38 -50.30
N PRO A 56 -10.65 -2.04 -50.34
CA PRO A 56 -11.05 -1.14 -49.27
C PRO A 56 -12.43 -0.55 -49.52
N VAL A 57 -13.33 -0.62 -48.52
CA VAL A 57 -14.59 0.13 -48.54
C VAL A 57 -14.82 0.73 -47.17
N ASN A 58 -14.97 2.06 -47.16
CA ASN A 58 -15.33 2.92 -46.05
C ASN A 58 -16.47 2.34 -45.20
N ILE A 59 -16.21 2.12 -43.92
CA ILE A 59 -17.23 1.97 -42.88
C ILE A 59 -16.94 3.03 -41.81
N PRO A 60 -17.94 3.83 -41.37
CA PRO A 60 -17.75 4.85 -40.34
C PRO A 60 -17.30 4.22 -39.02
N ALA A 61 -16.44 4.95 -38.30
CA ALA A 61 -15.81 4.55 -37.06
C ALA A 61 -16.76 3.89 -36.05
N PRO A 62 -16.41 2.72 -35.46
CA PRO A 62 -16.99 2.34 -34.20
C PRO A 62 -16.35 3.20 -33.10
N ALA A 63 -17.14 4.16 -32.61
CA ALA A 63 -16.95 4.71 -31.28
C ALA A 63 -17.00 3.57 -30.25
N ASN A 64 -16.21 3.74 -29.18
CA ASN A 64 -15.95 2.80 -28.08
C ASN A 64 -14.84 1.80 -28.33
N THR A 65 -13.61 2.32 -28.47
CA THR A 65 -12.49 1.65 -27.83
C THR A 65 -12.79 1.55 -26.33
N PRO A 66 -12.78 0.36 -25.71
CA PRO A 66 -12.60 0.31 -24.26
C PRO A 66 -11.30 1.03 -23.97
N LYS A 67 -11.32 2.01 -23.06
CA LYS A 67 -10.08 2.58 -22.53
C LYS A 67 -9.32 1.39 -21.96
N THR A 68 -8.30 0.91 -22.68
CA THR A 68 -7.37 -0.09 -22.19
C THR A 68 -6.76 0.55 -20.95
N GLY A 69 -7.14 0.05 -19.77
CA GLY A 69 -6.75 0.63 -18.49
C GLY A 69 -5.24 0.78 -18.45
N GLN A 70 -4.75 1.90 -17.91
CA GLN A 70 -3.32 2.11 -17.77
C GLN A 70 -2.77 1.01 -16.87
N VAL A 71 -1.89 0.18 -17.42
CA VAL A 71 -1.25 -0.91 -16.67
C VAL A 71 0.01 -0.35 -16.03
N ILE A 72 0.13 -0.48 -14.71
CA ILE A 72 1.27 0.03 -13.94
C ILE A 72 1.84 -1.04 -13.02
N GLU A 73 3.11 -0.89 -12.64
CA GLU A 73 3.65 -1.60 -11.49
C GLU A 73 3.12 -0.94 -10.20
N PRO A 74 2.39 -1.67 -9.35
CA PRO A 74 1.62 -1.04 -8.28
C PRO A 74 2.48 -0.46 -7.15
N SER A 75 3.73 -0.90 -6.98
CA SER A 75 4.59 -0.45 -5.88
C SER A 75 3.87 -0.55 -4.53
N TYR A 76 4.19 0.33 -3.57
CA TYR A 76 3.53 0.35 -2.27
C TYR A 76 2.02 0.71 -2.30
N PHE A 77 1.42 1.05 -3.44
CA PHE A 77 -0.01 1.37 -3.48
C PHE A 77 -0.89 0.17 -3.15
N VAL A 78 -0.48 -1.06 -3.44
CA VAL A 78 -1.27 -2.25 -3.09
C VAL A 78 -1.21 -2.61 -1.61
N ALA A 79 -0.18 -2.15 -0.89
CA ALA A 79 0.02 -2.48 0.52
C ALA A 79 -1.16 -2.03 1.39
N ILE A 80 -1.66 -0.81 1.18
CA ILE A 80 -2.77 -0.25 1.97
C ILE A 80 -4.03 -1.13 1.89
N PRO A 81 -4.63 -1.38 0.71
CA PRO A 81 -5.85 -2.18 0.64
C PRO A 81 -5.64 -3.64 1.08
N ILE A 82 -4.45 -4.23 0.87
CA ILE A 82 -4.11 -5.58 1.38
C ILE A 82 -4.14 -5.60 2.91
N VAL A 83 -3.48 -4.65 3.57
CA VAL A 83 -3.41 -4.59 5.03
C VAL A 83 -4.80 -4.30 5.61
N CYS A 84 -5.55 -3.35 5.05
CA CYS A 84 -6.93 -3.09 5.49
C CYS A 84 -7.84 -4.32 5.31
N PHE A 85 -7.69 -5.05 4.21
CA PHE A 85 -8.40 -6.32 4.01
C PHE A 85 -8.04 -7.35 5.07
N ALA A 86 -6.75 -7.51 5.38
CA ALA A 86 -6.27 -8.46 6.37
C ALA A 86 -6.76 -8.12 7.79
N ILE A 87 -6.78 -6.83 8.16
CA ILE A 87 -7.38 -6.35 9.41
C ILE A 87 -8.86 -6.70 9.47
N ARG A 88 -9.62 -6.37 8.41
CA ARG A 88 -11.07 -6.64 8.36
C ARG A 88 -11.39 -8.14 8.41
N LYS A 89 -10.50 -8.99 7.91
CA LYS A 89 -10.63 -10.46 7.98
C LYS A 89 -10.10 -11.06 9.29
N GLY A 90 -9.57 -10.25 10.20
CA GLY A 90 -8.99 -10.71 11.46
C GLY A 90 -7.71 -11.53 11.29
N LEU A 91 -7.02 -11.41 10.16
CA LEU A 91 -5.71 -12.04 9.95
C LEU A 91 -4.60 -11.31 10.70
N ILE A 92 -4.79 -10.00 10.90
CA ILE A 92 -3.95 -9.13 11.70
C ILE A 92 -4.85 -8.22 12.54
N GLU A 93 -4.42 -7.86 13.73
CA GLU A 93 -5.16 -6.93 14.60
C GLU A 93 -4.78 -5.48 14.28
N LYS A 94 -5.77 -4.58 14.20
CA LYS A 94 -5.56 -3.16 13.89
C LYS A 94 -4.56 -2.47 14.83
N GLU A 95 -4.72 -2.73 16.13
CA GLU A 95 -3.87 -2.19 17.20
C GLU A 95 -2.79 -3.19 17.65
N GLY A 96 -2.76 -4.38 17.06
CA GLY A 96 -1.79 -5.41 17.37
C GLY A 96 -0.39 -5.01 16.90
N LEU A 97 0.63 -5.48 17.62
CA LEU A 97 2.01 -5.24 17.27
C LEU A 97 2.50 -6.32 16.30
N VAL A 98 3.02 -5.90 15.16
CA VAL A 98 3.75 -6.76 14.23
C VAL A 98 5.21 -6.75 14.63
N PHE A 99 5.75 -7.94 14.90
CA PHE A 99 7.14 -8.13 15.22
C PHE A 99 7.98 -8.20 13.94
N ILE A 100 9.01 -7.37 13.85
CA ILE A 100 9.81 -7.17 12.65
C ILE A 100 11.27 -7.50 12.98
N ARG A 101 11.85 -8.44 12.24
CA ARG A 101 13.28 -8.78 12.32
C ARG A 101 14.00 -8.21 11.10
N LYS A 102 15.14 -7.56 11.30
CA LYS A 102 16.08 -7.24 10.23
C LYS A 102 17.07 -8.37 10.08
N ASP A 103 17.18 -8.93 8.88
CA ASP A 103 17.97 -10.13 8.61
C ASP A 103 19.51 -9.96 8.76
N ALA A 104 20.01 -8.75 9.08
CA ALA A 104 21.46 -8.44 9.14
C ALA A 104 21.96 -7.89 10.49
N GLN A 105 21.07 -7.45 11.39
CA GLN A 105 21.40 -7.04 12.75
C GLN A 105 20.23 -7.42 13.63
N ASP A 106 20.51 -8.04 14.78
CA ASP A 106 19.55 -8.59 15.76
C ASP A 106 18.64 -7.53 16.44
N ASN A 107 18.43 -6.39 15.79
CA ASN A 107 17.54 -5.33 16.19
C ASN A 107 16.12 -5.66 15.70
N ALA A 108 15.43 -6.47 16.49
CA ALA A 108 14.00 -6.65 16.34
C ALA A 108 13.25 -5.45 16.93
N TYR A 109 12.14 -5.08 16.29
CA TYR A 109 11.26 -4.03 16.80
C TYR A 109 9.80 -4.36 16.48
N CYS A 110 8.89 -3.65 17.13
CA CYS A 110 7.45 -3.83 16.99
C CYS A 110 6.81 -2.54 16.51
N LYS A 111 5.93 -2.64 15.52
CA LYS A 111 5.09 -1.52 15.05
C LYS A 111 3.66 -1.98 14.83
N LYS A 112 2.71 -1.04 14.91
CA LYS A 112 1.34 -1.32 14.50
C LYS A 112 1.26 -1.38 12.96
N PRO A 113 0.30 -2.13 12.37
CA PRO A 113 0.10 -2.17 10.93
C PRO A 113 -0.05 -0.78 10.28
N MET A 114 -0.67 0.15 10.99
CA MET A 114 -0.85 1.53 10.52
C MET A 114 0.44 2.32 10.46
N ASP A 115 1.30 2.16 11.46
CA ASP A 115 2.58 2.85 11.51
C ASP A 115 3.52 2.27 10.44
N ILE A 116 3.45 0.96 10.19
CA ILE A 116 4.18 0.29 9.09
C ILE A 116 3.79 0.87 7.72
N LEU A 117 2.49 1.06 7.48
CA LEU A 117 2.00 1.65 6.23
C LEU A 117 2.38 3.13 6.10
N GLN A 118 2.29 3.89 7.19
CA GLN A 118 2.64 5.31 7.21
C GLN A 118 4.13 5.52 6.95
N ASP A 119 4.98 4.74 7.60
CA ASP A 119 6.44 4.81 7.47
C ASP A 119 6.96 4.16 6.18
N ARG A 120 6.10 3.41 5.46
CA ARG A 120 6.47 2.60 4.28
C ARG A 120 7.58 1.61 4.62
N ASP A 121 7.44 1.00 5.79
CA ASP A 121 8.43 0.11 6.36
C ASP A 121 8.47 -1.21 5.60
N GLU A 122 9.44 -1.36 4.68
CA GLU A 122 9.56 -2.52 3.80
C GLU A 122 9.65 -3.84 4.59
N GLU A 123 10.44 -3.88 5.66
CA GLU A 123 10.59 -5.08 6.50
C GLU A 123 9.32 -5.36 7.31
N GLY A 124 8.64 -4.30 7.75
CA GLY A 124 7.31 -4.39 8.34
C GLY A 124 6.29 -5.02 7.39
N LEU A 125 6.25 -4.58 6.13
CA LEU A 125 5.36 -5.11 5.11
C LEU A 125 5.69 -6.56 4.76
N LYS A 126 6.96 -6.92 4.63
CA LYS A 126 7.39 -8.32 4.46
C LYS A 126 6.91 -9.19 5.61
N SER A 127 7.02 -8.71 6.85
CA SER A 127 6.53 -9.41 8.04
C SER A 127 5.01 -9.58 8.01
N ILE A 128 4.26 -8.55 7.61
CA ILE A 128 2.81 -8.65 7.41
C ILE A 128 2.45 -9.67 6.32
N ALA A 129 3.13 -9.66 5.17
CA ALA A 129 2.92 -10.64 4.10
C ALA A 129 3.12 -12.08 4.58
N LYS A 130 4.13 -12.33 5.42
CA LYS A 130 4.35 -13.63 6.05
C LYS A 130 3.18 -14.05 6.94
N ILE A 131 2.60 -13.12 7.72
CA ILE A 131 1.45 -13.37 8.58
C ILE A 131 0.18 -13.66 7.75
N ILE A 132 -0.08 -12.88 6.70
CA ILE A 132 -1.24 -13.06 5.81
C ILE A 132 -1.14 -14.39 5.06
N GLY A 133 0.05 -14.70 4.54
CA GLY A 133 0.34 -15.90 3.79
C GLY A 133 -0.09 -15.86 2.31
N LYS A 134 0.62 -16.64 1.49
CA LYS A 134 0.45 -16.68 0.02
C LYS A 134 -0.98 -16.95 -0.45
N LYS A 135 -1.63 -17.95 0.17
CA LYS A 135 -2.99 -18.37 -0.21
C LYS A 135 -4.01 -17.24 -0.06
N GLN A 136 -3.91 -16.45 1.01
CA GLN A 136 -4.83 -15.34 1.27
C GLN A 136 -4.57 -14.17 0.33
N LEU A 137 -3.30 -13.88 0.01
CA LEU A 137 -2.94 -12.87 -1.00
C LEU A 137 -3.49 -13.26 -2.38
N ILE A 138 -3.28 -14.49 -2.84
CA ILE A 138 -3.83 -14.95 -4.13
C ILE A 138 -5.37 -14.84 -4.14
N ALA A 139 -6.02 -15.25 -3.05
CA ALA A 139 -7.47 -15.13 -2.92
C ALA A 139 -7.97 -13.67 -2.95
N PHE A 140 -7.22 -12.75 -2.33
CA PHE A 140 -7.50 -11.32 -2.36
C PHE A 140 -7.47 -10.78 -3.79
N PHE A 141 -6.38 -10.99 -4.53
CA PHE A 141 -6.27 -10.49 -5.91
C PHE A 141 -7.31 -11.12 -6.85
N LYS A 142 -7.57 -12.43 -6.71
CA LYS A 142 -8.62 -13.11 -7.49
C LYS A 142 -9.99 -12.51 -7.26
N LYS A 143 -10.30 -12.11 -6.01
CA LYS A 143 -11.57 -11.44 -5.68
C LYS A 143 -11.69 -10.05 -6.31
N GLU A 144 -10.57 -9.36 -6.46
CA GLU A 144 -10.51 -8.02 -7.06
C GLU A 144 -10.38 -8.07 -8.59
N GLY A 145 -10.47 -9.26 -9.20
CA GLY A 145 -10.43 -9.45 -10.65
C GLY A 145 -9.02 -9.48 -11.24
N ALA A 146 -7.97 -9.51 -10.41
CA ALA A 146 -6.59 -9.63 -10.85
C ALA A 146 -6.06 -11.06 -10.68
N ALA A 147 -5.48 -11.61 -11.74
CA ALA A 147 -4.79 -12.89 -11.69
C ALA A 147 -3.30 -12.65 -11.38
N LEU A 148 -2.87 -12.96 -10.15
CA LEU A 148 -1.45 -13.03 -9.82
C LEU A 148 -0.84 -14.34 -10.33
N ARG A 149 0.41 -14.28 -10.79
CA ARG A 149 1.18 -15.48 -11.09
C ARG A 149 1.48 -16.23 -9.80
N GLU A 150 1.30 -17.55 -9.81
CA GLU A 150 1.50 -18.38 -8.61
C GLU A 150 2.96 -18.42 -8.15
N GLU A 151 3.92 -18.04 -9.00
CA GLU A 151 5.36 -18.07 -8.71
C GLU A 151 5.84 -16.89 -7.86
N LEU A 152 5.05 -15.81 -7.74
CA LEU A 152 5.47 -14.60 -7.02
C LEU A 152 5.65 -14.86 -5.51
N ASP A 153 6.70 -14.29 -4.92
CA ASP A 153 6.89 -14.26 -3.47
C ASP A 153 5.80 -13.37 -2.84
N PRO A 154 5.05 -13.86 -1.84
CA PRO A 154 4.17 -13.04 -1.01
C PRO A 154 4.74 -11.68 -0.58
N GLN A 155 6.05 -11.64 -0.30
CA GLN A 155 6.76 -10.43 0.08
C GLN A 155 6.86 -9.43 -1.07
N ASP A 156 7.17 -9.88 -2.28
CA ASP A 156 7.19 -9.00 -3.46
C ASP A 156 5.78 -8.54 -3.84
N VAL A 157 4.77 -9.41 -3.64
CA VAL A 157 3.36 -9.07 -3.89
C VAL A 157 2.90 -7.89 -3.03
N ILE A 158 3.15 -7.91 -1.71
CA ILE A 158 2.70 -6.80 -0.85
C ILE A 158 3.48 -5.50 -1.11
N LEU A 159 4.72 -5.60 -1.58
CA LEU A 159 5.54 -4.47 -1.98
C LEU A 159 5.20 -3.95 -3.39
N GLY A 160 4.32 -4.67 -4.11
CA GLY A 160 3.93 -4.35 -5.47
C GLY A 160 5.08 -4.45 -6.48
N LYS A 161 6.03 -5.35 -6.24
CA LYS A 161 7.24 -5.54 -7.07
C LYS A 161 7.07 -6.75 -8.00
N GLY A 162 7.52 -6.63 -9.25
CA GLY A 162 7.65 -7.78 -10.17
C GLY A 162 6.36 -8.22 -10.84
N TYR A 163 5.29 -7.42 -10.77
CA TYR A 163 4.06 -7.63 -11.52
C TYR A 163 3.39 -6.32 -11.88
N VAL A 164 2.48 -6.37 -12.83
CA VAL A 164 1.74 -5.21 -13.33
C VAL A 164 0.25 -5.45 -13.18
N ILE A 165 -0.50 -4.38 -12.93
CA ILE A 165 -1.94 -4.41 -12.71
C ILE A 165 -2.58 -3.15 -13.30
N GLU A 166 -3.82 -3.25 -13.75
CA GLU A 166 -4.58 -2.10 -14.22
C GLU A 166 -4.85 -1.13 -13.07
N GLU A 167 -4.67 0.16 -13.33
CA GLU A 167 -4.91 1.24 -12.38
C GLU A 167 -6.32 1.19 -11.80
N ASP A 168 -7.32 0.91 -12.64
CA ASP A 168 -8.73 0.78 -12.26
C ASP A 168 -8.95 -0.33 -11.23
N ILE A 169 -8.20 -1.43 -11.33
CA ILE A 169 -8.26 -2.51 -10.35
C ILE A 169 -7.69 -2.02 -9.02
N ILE A 170 -6.56 -1.30 -9.00
CA ILE A 170 -6.01 -0.73 -7.75
C ILE A 170 -7.04 0.21 -7.13
N LEU A 171 -7.62 1.15 -7.89
CA LEU A 171 -8.65 2.05 -7.38
C LEU A 171 -9.86 1.28 -6.82
N SER A 172 -10.27 0.19 -7.47
CA SER A 172 -11.35 -0.67 -6.97
C SER A 172 -10.98 -1.32 -5.63
N MET A 173 -9.72 -1.75 -5.44
CA MET A 173 -9.22 -2.29 -4.18
C MET A 173 -9.32 -1.25 -3.07
N TYR A 174 -8.95 0.02 -3.33
CA TYR A 174 -9.06 1.09 -2.36
C TYR A 174 -10.51 1.35 -1.95
N ASN A 175 -11.40 1.54 -2.92
CA ASN A 175 -12.81 1.83 -2.66
C ASN A 175 -13.52 0.70 -1.88
N ARG A 176 -13.09 -0.56 -2.05
CA ARG A 176 -13.70 -1.73 -1.39
C ARG A 176 -13.10 -2.09 -0.04
N ASN A 177 -11.81 -1.78 0.16
CA ASN A 177 -11.05 -2.31 1.30
C ASN A 177 -10.60 -1.23 2.28
N VAL A 178 -10.57 0.05 1.90
CA VAL A 178 -10.04 1.14 2.74
C VAL A 178 -11.19 1.98 3.30
N PRO A 179 -11.53 1.81 4.60
CA PRO A 179 -12.57 2.59 5.24
C PRO A 179 -12.08 3.99 5.63
N GLU A 180 -13.00 4.84 6.07
CA GLU A 180 -12.75 6.27 6.31
C GLU A 180 -11.83 6.55 7.50
N ASP A 181 -11.77 5.64 8.48
CA ASP A 181 -10.89 5.75 9.64
C ASP A 181 -9.40 5.66 9.28
N TYR A 182 -9.07 5.35 8.02
CA TYR A 182 -7.72 5.29 7.47
C TYR A 182 -7.33 6.56 6.71
N ASN A 183 -8.16 7.61 6.76
CA ASN A 183 -7.92 8.88 6.07
C ASN A 183 -6.56 9.52 6.39
N LYS A 184 -5.98 9.23 7.57
CA LYS A 184 -4.64 9.68 7.96
C LYS A 184 -3.50 9.20 7.06
N LEU A 185 -3.72 8.16 6.25
CA LEU A 185 -2.73 7.65 5.30
C LEU A 185 -2.71 8.45 3.99
N PHE A 186 -3.68 9.33 3.77
CA PHE A 186 -3.88 10.04 2.52
C PHE A 186 -3.60 11.55 2.68
N PRO A 187 -2.98 12.19 1.67
CA PRO A 187 -2.60 11.62 0.38
C PRO A 187 -1.39 10.68 0.46
N TYR A 188 -1.44 9.57 -0.29
CA TYR A 188 -0.38 8.59 -0.30
C TYR A 188 0.42 8.72 -1.60
N ILE A 189 1.67 9.17 -1.51
CA ILE A 189 2.47 9.61 -2.66
C ILE A 189 3.66 8.67 -2.87
N ILE A 190 3.76 8.02 -4.02
CA ILE A 190 4.90 7.20 -4.42
C ILE A 190 5.51 7.81 -5.70
N HIS A 191 6.78 8.21 -5.63
CA HIS A 191 7.48 8.94 -6.70
C HIS A 191 6.76 10.22 -7.12
N THR A 192 6.12 10.20 -8.29
CA THR A 192 5.35 11.29 -8.93
C THR A 192 3.86 10.99 -9.00
N THR A 193 3.43 9.88 -8.40
CA THR A 193 2.03 9.45 -8.39
C THR A 193 1.49 9.58 -6.97
N GLU A 194 0.32 10.19 -6.84
CA GLU A 194 -0.44 10.34 -5.61
C GLU A 194 -1.74 9.55 -5.73
N ILE A 195 -2.14 8.85 -4.68
CA ILE A 195 -3.53 8.43 -4.50
C ILE A 195 -4.14 9.26 -3.37
N ARG A 196 -5.32 9.81 -3.62
CA ARG A 196 -6.07 10.59 -2.62
C ARG A 196 -7.53 10.21 -2.63
N ARG A 197 -8.20 10.50 -1.52
CA ARG A 197 -9.65 10.42 -1.42
C ARG A 197 -10.26 11.71 -1.96
N GLU A 198 -11.18 11.58 -2.91
CA GLU A 198 -11.97 12.65 -3.52
C GLU A 198 -13.45 12.35 -3.25
N GLY A 199 -13.98 12.90 -2.16
CA GLY A 199 -15.30 12.52 -1.67
C GLY A 199 -15.36 11.03 -1.32
N ASP A 200 -16.24 10.29 -1.99
CA ASP A 200 -16.49 8.87 -1.70
C ASP A 200 -15.59 7.91 -2.49
N ARG A 201 -14.69 8.43 -3.33
CA ARG A 201 -13.84 7.60 -4.20
C ARG A 201 -12.37 7.97 -4.09
N PHE A 202 -11.52 7.00 -4.38
CA PHE A 202 -10.10 7.23 -4.57
C PHE A 202 -9.78 7.54 -6.03
N ALA A 203 -8.80 8.41 -6.25
CA ALA A 203 -8.28 8.75 -7.57
C ALA A 203 -6.76 8.89 -7.52
N PHE A 204 -6.11 8.49 -8.62
CA PHE A 204 -4.70 8.79 -8.85
C PHE A 204 -4.55 10.18 -9.44
N ARG A 205 -3.47 10.86 -9.03
CA ARG A 205 -3.02 12.12 -9.61
C ARG A 205 -1.52 12.06 -9.84
N HIS A 206 -1.07 12.67 -10.92
CA HIS A 206 0.34 12.90 -11.14
C HIS A 206 0.73 14.20 -10.46
N VAL A 207 1.66 14.13 -9.52
CA VAL A 207 2.24 15.30 -8.85
C VAL A 207 3.54 15.62 -9.57
N SER A 208 3.57 16.76 -10.25
CA SER A 208 4.79 17.27 -10.87
C SER A 208 5.87 17.47 -9.80
N ASP A 209 7.11 17.09 -10.09
CA ASP A 209 8.26 17.19 -9.18
C ASP A 209 8.56 18.62 -8.68
N THR A 210 7.85 19.64 -9.20
CA THR A 210 7.91 21.04 -8.75
C THR A 210 7.20 21.29 -7.41
N VAL A 211 6.53 20.30 -6.81
CA VAL A 211 5.84 20.43 -5.51
C VAL A 211 6.26 19.32 -4.54
N LYS A 212 7.54 19.29 -4.19
CA LYS A 212 8.01 18.65 -2.94
C LYS A 212 8.55 19.71 -1.99
N THR A 213 7.67 20.61 -1.56
CA THR A 213 7.80 21.26 -0.27
C THR A 213 6.75 20.64 0.65
N TYR A 214 7.22 19.79 1.55
CA TYR A 214 6.52 19.14 2.65
C TYR A 214 5.23 19.85 3.11
N SER A 215 4.08 19.30 2.72
CA SER A 215 2.82 19.53 3.43
C SER A 215 2.72 18.52 4.57
N ASP A 216 3.40 18.82 5.68
CA ASP A 216 3.07 18.24 6.98
C ASP A 216 2.63 19.38 7.90
N ASN A 217 1.35 19.73 7.75
CA ASN A 217 0.73 20.88 8.36
C ASN A 217 0.27 20.51 9.79
N ASN A 218 1.24 20.31 10.70
CA ASN A 218 1.13 20.57 12.15
C ASN A 218 2.35 20.16 13.02
N GLN A 219 3.50 19.71 12.47
CA GLN A 219 4.65 19.27 13.32
C GLN A 219 6.07 19.70 12.88
N ASN A 220 6.26 20.58 11.91
CA ASN A 220 7.61 21.01 11.51
C ASN A 220 8.27 22.01 12.48
N GLU A 221 8.28 21.73 13.78
CA GLU A 221 9.25 22.33 14.71
C GLU A 221 10.59 21.61 14.53
N TRP A 222 11.57 22.31 13.96
CA TRP A 222 12.93 21.80 13.81
C TRP A 222 13.91 22.76 14.49
N THR A 223 15.04 22.22 14.93
CA THR A 223 16.05 23.01 15.65
C THR A 223 17.14 23.44 14.68
N MET A 224 17.46 24.73 14.65
CA MET A 224 18.49 25.29 13.79
C MET A 224 19.87 24.68 14.13
N PRO A 225 20.55 24.03 13.18
CA PRO A 225 21.90 23.52 13.43
C PRO A 225 22.90 24.66 13.63
N SER A 226 23.97 24.38 14.37
CA SER A 226 25.13 25.30 14.38
C SER A 226 25.89 25.19 13.07
N LEU A 227 26.00 26.32 12.38
CA LEU A 227 26.65 26.49 11.10
C LEU A 227 27.94 27.33 11.22
N VAL A 228 28.16 27.98 12.36
CA VAL A 228 29.33 28.82 12.62
C VAL A 228 30.61 27.99 12.44
N ASN A 229 31.60 28.56 11.76
CA ASN A 229 32.87 27.93 11.37
C ASN A 229 32.75 26.75 10.39
N LEU A 230 31.58 26.50 9.79
CA LEU A 230 31.47 25.56 8.67
C LEU A 230 31.79 26.27 7.35
N PRO A 231 32.40 25.54 6.38
CA PRO A 231 32.42 25.96 4.99
C PRO A 231 31.01 26.24 4.48
N MET A 232 30.83 27.30 3.70
CA MET A 232 29.53 27.71 3.18
C MET A 232 28.79 26.58 2.46
N LYS A 233 29.53 25.75 1.72
CA LYS A 233 28.98 24.56 1.04
C LYS A 233 28.39 23.54 2.03
N ALA A 234 29.13 23.21 3.09
CA ALA A 234 28.68 22.29 4.11
C ALA A 234 27.50 22.85 4.92
N ALA A 235 27.49 24.17 5.15
CA ALA A 235 26.37 24.84 5.78
C ALA A 235 25.10 24.80 4.93
N LEU A 236 25.24 24.99 3.61
CA LEU A 236 24.13 24.90 2.66
C LEU A 236 23.56 23.49 2.60
N GLU A 237 24.41 22.45 2.51
CA GLU A 237 23.97 21.05 2.50
C GLU A 237 23.18 20.70 3.77
N LYS A 238 23.62 21.18 4.94
CA LYS A 238 22.89 20.99 6.20
C LYS A 238 21.53 21.69 6.20
N LEU A 239 21.45 22.92 5.70
CA LEU A 239 20.20 23.69 5.66
C LEU A 239 19.22 23.20 4.59
N ALA A 240 19.72 22.74 3.44
CA ALA A 240 18.90 22.26 2.33
C ALA A 240 18.04 21.03 2.71
N THR A 241 18.43 20.28 3.74
CA THR A 241 17.60 19.19 4.30
C THR A 241 16.39 19.67 5.09
N ARG A 242 16.33 20.96 5.47
CA ARG A 242 15.35 21.53 6.41
C ARG A 242 14.52 22.67 5.82
N THR A 243 15.08 23.48 4.93
CA THR A 243 14.38 24.61 4.31
C THR A 243 14.89 24.87 2.90
N SER A 244 14.00 25.34 2.03
CA SER A 244 14.34 25.82 0.68
C SER A 244 14.71 27.31 0.66
N LYS A 245 14.39 28.06 1.73
CA LYS A 245 14.58 29.51 1.83
C LYS A 245 15.92 29.84 2.47
N ILE A 246 16.98 29.87 1.66
CA ILE A 246 18.35 30.13 2.14
C ILE A 246 18.91 31.37 1.43
N LYS A 247 19.29 32.39 2.21
CA LYS A 247 20.00 33.58 1.74
C LYS A 247 21.46 33.52 2.17
N ILE A 248 22.36 33.63 1.20
CA ILE A 248 23.81 33.56 1.43
C ILE A 248 24.40 34.94 1.17
N TYR A 249 25.17 35.44 2.14
CA TYR A 249 25.95 36.67 1.99
C TYR A 249 27.42 36.39 2.23
N GLY A 250 28.26 36.62 1.22
CA GLY A 250 29.69 36.35 1.30
C GLY A 250 30.07 34.91 0.92
N SER A 251 31.32 34.54 1.21
CA SER A 251 31.92 33.25 0.82
C SER A 251 32.79 32.72 1.96
N GLY A 252 33.35 31.51 1.82
CA GLY A 252 34.28 30.94 2.80
C GLY A 252 33.60 30.29 4.02
N LEU A 253 33.96 30.75 5.23
CA LEU A 253 33.45 30.21 6.50
C LEU A 253 32.28 31.04 7.02
N VAL A 254 31.24 30.36 7.52
CA VAL A 254 30.09 31.01 8.15
C VAL A 254 30.51 31.70 9.45
N THR A 255 30.29 33.01 9.52
CA THR A 255 30.54 33.83 10.72
C THR A 255 29.25 34.09 11.49
N GLU A 256 28.13 34.25 10.78
CA GLU A 256 26.84 34.55 11.37
C GLU A 256 25.75 33.72 10.70
N GLN A 257 24.76 33.34 11.49
CA GLN A 257 23.57 32.65 11.04
C GLN A 257 22.32 33.26 11.69
N GLN A 258 21.23 33.28 10.95
CA GLN A 258 19.88 33.55 11.45
C GLN A 258 18.93 32.53 10.83
N PRO A 259 18.01 31.91 11.60
CA PRO A 259 17.92 31.83 13.06
C PRO A 259 19.21 31.43 13.79
N LYS A 260 19.29 31.72 15.09
CA LYS A 260 20.48 31.41 15.92
C LYS A 260 20.65 29.89 16.03
N ALA A 261 21.88 29.46 16.27
CA ALA A 261 22.15 28.06 16.53
C ALA A 261 21.28 27.56 17.69
N PHE A 262 20.67 26.38 17.52
CA PHE A 262 19.78 25.72 18.46
C PHE A 262 18.43 26.42 18.72
N GLU A 263 18.09 27.43 17.93
CA GLU A 263 16.77 28.05 17.97
C GLU A 263 15.71 27.09 17.40
N LYS A 264 14.54 27.03 18.04
CA LYS A 264 13.40 26.26 17.54
C LYS A 264 12.70 27.05 16.45
N VAL A 265 12.65 26.46 15.27
CA VAL A 265 12.15 27.05 14.05
C VAL A 265 10.89 26.30 13.64
N LYS A 266 9.81 27.05 13.35
CA LYS A 266 8.52 26.47 12.96
C LYS A 266 8.37 26.54 11.44
N GLY A 267 8.08 25.40 10.83
CA GLY A 267 7.82 25.28 9.40
C GLY A 267 9.00 25.74 8.53
N GLU A 268 8.66 26.25 7.35
CA GLU A 268 9.62 26.71 6.36
C GLU A 268 10.07 28.16 6.63
N THR A 269 11.12 28.29 7.44
CA THR A 269 11.70 29.59 7.81
C THR A 269 12.89 29.95 6.92
N GLU A 270 13.01 31.24 6.62
CA GLU A 270 14.14 31.80 5.91
C GLU A 270 15.41 31.76 6.77
N CYS A 271 16.45 31.11 6.25
CA CYS A 271 17.76 31.02 6.89
C CYS A 271 18.74 31.95 6.18
N ILE A 272 19.34 32.87 6.92
CA ILE A 272 20.36 33.80 6.45
C ILE A 272 21.71 33.35 7.00
N ILE A 273 22.65 33.04 6.10
CA ILE A 273 24.04 32.72 6.46
C ILE A 273 24.97 33.77 5.90
N ARG A 274 25.87 34.28 6.75
CA ARG A 274 26.90 35.25 6.37
C ARG A 274 28.26 34.62 6.52
N GLY A 275 29.10 34.76 5.51
CA GLY A 275 30.43 34.18 5.49
C GLY A 275 31.53 35.20 5.26
N ARG A 276 32.72 34.87 5.78
CA ARG A 276 33.96 35.57 5.51
C ARG A 276 34.88 34.71 4.63
N PRO A 277 35.57 35.31 3.64
CA PRO A 277 36.53 34.58 2.83
C PRO A 277 37.64 33.97 3.71
N TYR A 278 38.21 32.86 3.24
CA TYR A 278 39.38 32.26 3.87
C TYR A 278 40.52 33.29 3.86
N ARG A 279 41.04 33.63 5.04
CA ARG A 279 42.28 34.38 5.19
C ARG A 279 43.45 33.42 5.14
#